data_AF-A0A2R6A864-F1
#
_entry.id   AF-A0A2R6A864-F1
#
_cell.length_a   1.000
_cell.length_b   1.000
_cell.length_c   1.000
_cell.angle_alpha   90.00
_cell.angle_beta   90.00
_cell.angle_gamma   90.00
#
_symmetry.space_group_name_H-M   'P 1'
#
loop_
_entity.id
_entity.type
_entity.pdbx_description
1 polymer ?
#
loop_
_entity_poly.entity_id
_entity_poly.type
_entity_poly.pdbx_seq_one_letter_code
_entity_poly.pdbx_strand_id
1 'polypeptide(L)'
;RCHQAIWSNSIKDERGFPCDRNQNDNVCAVCDLFGAPGLSSRVTFSDLLGNPSDVEIKTLNDKTALEVFKANTVLSGKIIFKSLKTLSELGLILIGLGVCCKKDGKITSVRVLIGRHKYSNLDMGEAKITLSGIEWFKKPSEWNPDLHQLMNQAVEDCKKDYPDIANNACFSEAERREQLCH
;
A
#
# COMPACT_ATOMS: atom_id res chain seq x y z
N ARG A 1 4.18 -19.33 -6.95
CA ARG A 1 4.39 -19.11 -5.50
C ARG A 1 3.04 -19.19 -4.78
N CYS A 2 2.94 -19.84 -3.62
CA CYS A 2 1.75 -19.80 -2.77
C CYS A 2 1.85 -18.59 -1.83
N HIS A 3 0.76 -17.84 -1.62
CA HIS A 3 0.74 -16.67 -0.71
C HIS A 3 1.28 -17.02 0.67
N GLN A 4 0.93 -18.22 1.17
CA GLN A 4 1.41 -18.72 2.45
C GLN A 4 2.94 -18.88 2.52
N ALA A 5 3.62 -19.23 1.44
CA ALA A 5 5.08 -19.38 1.45
C ALA A 5 5.79 -18.02 1.60
N ILE A 6 5.24 -16.98 0.97
CA ILE A 6 5.78 -15.61 1.01
C ILE A 6 5.51 -14.96 2.37
N TRP A 7 4.31 -15.17 2.93
CA TRP A 7 3.84 -14.51 4.15
C TRP A 7 3.82 -15.44 5.36
N SER A 8 4.49 -16.60 5.30
CA SER A 8 4.43 -17.65 6.33
C SER A 8 4.78 -17.14 7.73
N ASN A 9 5.73 -16.21 7.81
CA ASN A 9 6.13 -15.57 9.06
C ASN A 9 5.02 -14.62 9.56
N SER A 10 4.50 -13.75 8.69
CA SER A 10 3.44 -12.78 9.04
C SER A 10 2.06 -13.39 9.34
N ILE A 11 1.82 -14.62 8.88
CA ILE A 11 0.61 -15.41 9.22
C ILE A 11 0.73 -16.02 10.61
N LYS A 12 1.96 -16.35 11.04
CA LYS A 12 2.25 -16.93 12.35
C LYS A 12 2.44 -15.88 13.45
N ASP A 13 2.62 -14.62 13.07
CA ASP A 13 2.67 -13.51 14.02
C ASP A 13 1.40 -13.46 14.86
N GLU A 14 1.55 -13.64 16.17
CA GLU A 14 0.48 -13.53 17.14
C GLU A 14 0.08 -12.05 17.24
N ARG A 15 -1.03 -11.68 16.58
CA ARG A 15 -1.51 -10.29 16.53
C ARG A 15 -2.30 -9.86 17.77
N GLY A 16 -2.27 -10.67 18.82
CA GLY A 16 -3.10 -10.50 20.02
C GLY A 16 -4.59 -10.63 19.73
N PHE A 17 -5.42 -10.09 20.64
CA PHE A 17 -6.86 -10.03 20.45
C PHE A 17 -7.22 -9.09 19.30
N PRO A 18 -8.27 -9.39 18.51
CA PRO A 18 -8.77 -8.48 17.51
C PRO A 18 -9.07 -7.12 18.15
N CYS A 19 -8.56 -6.05 17.54
CA CYS A 19 -8.83 -4.69 18.02
C CYS A 19 -10.32 -4.39 17.86
N ASP A 20 -11.08 -4.56 18.94
CA ASP A 20 -12.49 -4.17 19.04
C ASP A 20 -12.59 -2.96 19.98
N ARG A 21 -12.93 -1.81 19.40
CA ARG A 21 -13.07 -0.57 20.17
C ARG A 21 -14.21 -0.63 21.18
N ASN A 22 -15.15 -1.55 21.03
CA ASN A 22 -16.21 -1.76 22.01
C ASN A 22 -15.72 -2.47 23.28
N GLN A 23 -14.54 -3.10 23.22
CA GLN A 23 -13.96 -3.87 24.34
C GLN A 23 -12.71 -3.21 24.93
N ASN A 24 -12.03 -2.33 24.19
CA ASN A 24 -10.83 -1.64 24.64
C ASN A 24 -10.75 -0.24 24.01
N ASP A 25 -10.42 0.78 24.82
CA ASP A 25 -10.25 2.16 24.35
C ASP A 25 -8.97 2.37 23.51
N ASN A 26 -7.99 1.47 23.65
CA ASN A 26 -6.74 1.51 22.89
C ASN A 26 -6.85 0.68 21.61
N VAL A 27 -6.66 1.34 20.46
CA VAL A 27 -6.69 0.73 19.13
C VAL A 27 -5.33 0.91 18.46
N CYS A 28 -4.82 -0.12 17.79
CA CYS A 28 -3.54 -0.03 17.09
C CYS A 28 -3.60 0.98 15.93
N ALA A 29 -2.46 1.53 15.52
CA ALA A 29 -2.39 2.56 14.48
C ALA A 29 -3.03 2.12 13.14
N VAL A 30 -2.91 0.84 12.78
CA VAL A 30 -3.51 0.28 11.56
C VAL A 30 -5.04 0.33 11.65
N CYS A 31 -5.63 -0.16 12.73
CA CYS A 31 -7.07 -0.15 12.94
C CYS A 31 -7.62 1.27 13.11
N ASP A 32 -6.87 2.19 13.72
CA ASP A 32 -7.28 3.60 13.85
C ASP A 32 -7.26 4.38 12.52
N LEU A 33 -6.50 3.90 11.52
CA LEU A 33 -6.45 4.46 10.17
C LEU A 33 -7.42 3.80 9.21
N PHE A 34 -7.41 2.46 9.13
CA PHE A 34 -8.18 1.68 8.15
C PHE A 34 -9.54 1.21 8.67
N GLY A 35 -9.81 1.43 9.96
CA GLY A 35 -11.04 1.00 10.62
C GLY A 35 -10.95 -0.38 11.25
N ALA A 36 -11.90 -0.65 12.13
CA ALA A 36 -12.13 -1.90 12.83
C ALA A 36 -13.61 -1.99 13.22
N PRO A 37 -14.13 -3.14 13.70
CA PRO A 37 -15.46 -3.19 14.30
C PRO A 37 -15.63 -2.08 15.36
N GLY A 38 -16.68 -1.27 15.23
CA GLY A 38 -16.92 -0.11 16.11
C GLY A 38 -16.06 1.14 15.84
N LEU A 39 -15.20 1.14 14.80
CA LEU A 39 -14.33 2.27 14.46
C LEU A 39 -14.30 2.54 12.95
N SER A 40 -14.77 3.72 12.55
CA SER A 40 -14.73 4.15 11.14
C SER A 40 -13.31 4.37 10.66
N SER A 41 -13.03 3.95 9.42
CA SER A 41 -11.80 4.29 8.71
C SER A 41 -11.65 5.81 8.55
N ARG A 42 -10.41 6.29 8.65
CA ARG A 42 -9.98 7.66 8.33
C ARG A 42 -9.35 7.77 6.94
N VAL A 43 -9.18 6.65 6.24
CA VAL A 43 -8.60 6.59 4.90
C VAL A 43 -9.63 5.98 3.95
N THR A 44 -9.83 6.61 2.79
CA THR A 44 -10.72 6.09 1.75
C THR A 44 -9.98 6.07 0.43
N PHE A 45 -9.99 4.93 -0.24
CA PHE A 45 -9.47 4.79 -1.61
C PHE A 45 -10.67 4.85 -2.55
N SER A 46 -10.62 5.72 -3.55
CA SER A 46 -11.58 5.65 -4.65
C SER A 46 -11.28 4.45 -5.53
N ASP A 47 -12.25 4.11 -6.37
CA ASP A 47 -11.98 3.23 -7.50
C ASP A 47 -10.87 3.84 -8.37
N LEU A 48 -9.99 2.96 -8.87
CA LEU A 48 -8.98 3.33 -9.85
C LEU A 48 -9.60 3.14 -11.24
N LEU A 49 -9.76 4.23 -11.96
CA LEU A 49 -10.39 4.26 -13.27
C LEU A 49 -9.33 4.17 -14.36
N GLY A 50 -9.56 3.28 -15.33
CA GLY A 50 -8.75 3.11 -16.52
C GLY A 50 -9.57 3.32 -17.79
N ASN A 51 -8.90 3.33 -18.94
CA ASN A 51 -9.60 3.37 -20.22
C ASN A 51 -10.14 1.96 -20.55
N PRO A 52 -11.43 1.80 -20.90
CA PRO A 52 -11.97 0.51 -21.36
C PRO A 52 -11.21 -0.08 -22.55
N SER A 53 -10.58 0.73 -23.42
CA SER A 53 -9.76 0.22 -24.53
C SER A 53 -8.49 -0.51 -24.09
N ASP A 54 -8.09 -0.32 -22.84
CA ASP A 54 -6.89 -0.92 -22.26
C ASP A 54 -7.16 -2.27 -21.62
N VAL A 55 -8.39 -2.78 -21.76
CA VAL A 55 -8.79 -4.09 -21.29
C VAL A 55 -8.61 -5.13 -22.39
N GLU A 56 -8.16 -6.32 -22.03
CA GLU A 56 -8.01 -7.47 -22.91
C GLU A 56 -8.45 -8.76 -22.21
N ILE A 57 -8.77 -9.79 -23.00
CA ILE A 57 -9.01 -11.13 -22.49
C ILE A 57 -7.69 -11.90 -22.50
N LYS A 58 -7.22 -12.29 -21.31
CA LYS A 58 -6.03 -13.13 -21.13
C LYS A 58 -6.44 -14.54 -20.72
N THR A 59 -6.09 -15.51 -21.55
CA THR A 59 -6.29 -16.93 -21.22
C THR A 59 -5.09 -17.45 -20.44
N LEU A 60 -5.35 -17.96 -19.25
CA LEU A 60 -4.35 -18.59 -18.39
C LEU A 60 -4.02 -20.01 -18.87
N ASN A 61 -2.93 -20.58 -18.34
CA ASN A 61 -2.49 -21.95 -18.67
C ASN A 61 -3.54 -23.03 -18.35
N ASP A 62 -4.41 -22.78 -17.38
CA ASP A 62 -5.54 -23.65 -17.01
C ASP A 62 -6.78 -23.43 -17.88
N LYS A 63 -6.65 -22.66 -18.97
CA LYS A 63 -7.72 -22.26 -19.91
C LYS A 63 -8.77 -21.33 -19.30
N THR A 64 -8.55 -20.81 -18.09
CA THR A 64 -9.41 -19.75 -17.54
C THR A 64 -9.20 -18.46 -18.33
N ALA A 65 -10.28 -17.90 -18.89
CA ALA A 65 -10.26 -16.59 -19.52
C ALA A 65 -10.54 -15.50 -18.46
N LEU A 66 -9.69 -14.49 -18.42
CA LEU A 66 -9.82 -13.35 -17.52
C LEU A 66 -9.85 -12.04 -18.31
N GLU A 67 -10.72 -11.13 -17.88
CA GLU A 67 -10.66 -9.73 -18.29
C GLU A 67 -9.58 -9.02 -17.45
N VAL A 68 -8.58 -8.44 -18.13
CA VAL A 68 -7.41 -7.84 -17.49
C VAL A 68 -7.06 -6.51 -18.15
N PHE A 69 -6.47 -5.59 -17.38
CA PHE A 69 -5.79 -4.45 -17.98
C PHE A 69 -4.48 -4.89 -18.63
N LYS A 70 -4.18 -4.31 -19.79
CA LYS A 70 -2.91 -4.47 -20.49
C LYS A 70 -1.75 -4.03 -19.61
N ALA A 71 -0.56 -4.55 -19.90
CA ALA A 71 0.65 -4.10 -19.23
C ALA A 71 0.87 -2.59 -19.45
N ASN A 72 1.33 -1.91 -18.40
CA ASN A 72 1.59 -0.46 -18.38
C ASN A 72 0.36 0.45 -18.50
N THR A 73 -0.86 -0.09 -18.39
CA THR A 73 -2.05 0.74 -18.25
C THR A 73 -1.97 1.60 -16.99
N VAL A 74 -2.28 2.89 -17.14
CA VAL A 74 -2.33 3.83 -16.03
C VAL A 74 -3.77 3.94 -15.54
N LEU A 75 -3.98 3.58 -14.29
CA LEU A 75 -5.25 3.78 -13.59
C LEU A 75 -5.14 4.99 -12.68
N SER A 76 -6.19 5.80 -12.60
CA SER A 76 -6.22 7.03 -11.80
C SER A 76 -7.34 7.00 -10.78
N GLY A 77 -7.05 7.47 -9.58
CA GLY A 77 -8.02 7.61 -8.50
C GLY A 77 -7.51 8.55 -7.42
N LYS A 78 -8.24 8.63 -6.32
CA LYS A 78 -7.94 9.50 -5.19
C LYS A 78 -7.83 8.69 -3.91
N ILE A 79 -6.93 9.12 -3.03
CA ILE A 79 -6.89 8.69 -1.64
C ILE A 79 -7.34 9.88 -0.81
N ILE A 80 -8.40 9.67 -0.03
CA ILE A 80 -9.03 10.70 0.77
C ILE A 80 -8.70 10.41 2.23
N PHE A 81 -8.11 11.39 2.90
CA PHE A 81 -7.77 11.33 4.31
C PHE A 81 -8.73 12.19 5.12
N LYS A 82 -9.31 11.61 6.18
CA LYS A 82 -10.22 12.28 7.10
C LYS A 82 -9.52 12.44 8.44
N SER A 83 -9.05 13.66 8.74
CA SER A 83 -8.46 14.02 10.03
C SER A 83 -7.28 13.13 10.43
N LEU A 84 -6.22 13.11 9.62
CA LEU A 84 -4.93 12.58 10.08
C LEU A 84 -4.42 13.43 11.25
N LYS A 85 -3.95 12.78 12.31
CA LYS A 85 -3.47 13.40 13.54
C LYS A 85 -2.01 13.80 13.44
N THR A 86 -1.20 13.01 12.74
CA THR A 86 0.26 13.22 12.61
C THR A 86 0.73 12.97 11.18
N LEU A 87 1.92 13.48 10.85
CA LEU A 87 2.59 13.17 9.57
C LEU A 87 3.00 11.69 9.49
N SER A 88 3.32 11.08 10.62
CA SER A 88 3.65 9.65 10.72
C SER A 88 2.51 8.75 10.24
N GLU A 89 1.25 9.14 10.49
CA GLU A 89 0.07 8.44 9.94
C GLU A 89 0.02 8.48 8.41
N LEU A 90 0.35 9.62 7.80
CA LEU A 90 0.49 9.71 6.35
C LEU A 90 1.64 8.83 5.87
N GLY A 91 2.78 8.86 6.56
CA GLY A 91 3.95 8.03 6.26
C GLY A 91 3.65 6.54 6.28
N LEU A 92 2.86 6.04 7.23
CA LEU A 92 2.42 4.64 7.27
C LEU A 92 1.70 4.22 5.99
N ILE A 93 0.82 5.09 5.48
CA ILE A 93 0.04 4.83 4.28
C ILE A 93 0.95 4.90 3.05
N LEU A 94 1.83 5.90 2.97
CA LEU A 94 2.81 6.04 1.89
C LEU A 94 3.72 4.81 1.81
N ILE A 95 4.26 4.39 2.94
CA ILE A 95 5.02 3.15 3.05
C ILE A 95 4.16 1.99 2.55
N GLY A 96 2.93 1.82 3.05
CA GLY A 96 2.01 0.77 2.58
C GLY A 96 1.70 0.75 1.07
N LEU A 97 1.87 1.88 0.38
CA LEU A 97 1.73 2.00 -1.08
C LEU A 97 3.04 1.73 -1.84
N GLY A 98 4.11 1.38 -1.13
CA GLY A 98 5.45 1.19 -1.69
C GLY A 98 6.17 2.50 -1.99
N VAL A 99 5.76 3.63 -1.40
CA VAL A 99 6.45 4.91 -1.55
C VAL A 99 7.64 4.95 -0.59
N CYS A 100 8.83 5.25 -1.13
CA CYS A 100 10.08 5.29 -0.38
C CYS A 100 10.86 6.58 -0.69
N CYS A 101 11.46 7.17 0.35
CA CYS A 101 12.42 8.25 0.23
C CYS A 101 13.84 7.66 0.06
N LYS A 102 14.54 8.05 -1.00
CA LYS A 102 15.96 7.74 -1.18
C LYS A 102 16.84 8.68 -0.36
N LYS A 103 18.11 8.30 -0.15
CA LYS A 103 19.10 9.11 0.59
C LYS A 103 19.33 10.52 0.03
N ASP A 104 18.99 10.74 -1.25
CA ASP A 104 19.05 12.05 -1.92
C ASP A 104 17.76 12.88 -1.76
N GLY A 105 16.81 12.43 -0.93
CA GLY A 105 15.51 13.07 -0.73
C GLY A 105 14.55 12.87 -1.90
N LYS A 106 14.84 12.00 -2.88
CA LYS A 106 13.90 11.73 -3.96
C LYS A 106 12.86 10.70 -3.52
N ILE A 107 11.59 11.09 -3.68
CA ILE A 107 10.47 10.17 -3.60
C ILE A 107 10.55 9.20 -4.77
N THR A 108 10.52 7.92 -4.45
CA THR A 108 10.40 6.83 -5.42
C THR A 108 9.31 5.88 -4.98
N SER A 109 8.86 5.01 -5.88
CA SER A 109 7.97 3.92 -5.51
C SER A 109 8.51 2.59 -6.01
N VAL A 110 8.42 1.59 -5.15
CA VAL A 110 8.74 0.20 -5.46
C VAL A 110 7.54 -0.46 -6.13
N ARG A 111 7.81 -1.56 -6.83
CA ARG A 111 6.76 -2.37 -7.44
C ARG A 111 6.02 -3.13 -6.34
N VAL A 112 4.70 -3.04 -6.34
CA VAL A 112 3.81 -3.74 -5.41
C VAL A 112 3.03 -4.82 -6.16
N LEU A 113 2.74 -5.92 -5.47
CA LEU A 113 1.97 -7.02 -6.05
C LEU A 113 0.49 -6.92 -5.62
N ILE A 114 -0.42 -6.73 -6.58
CA ILE A 114 -1.86 -6.56 -6.37
C ILE A 114 -2.68 -7.58 -7.19
N GLY A 115 -3.89 -7.91 -6.73
CA GLY A 115 -4.81 -8.79 -7.46
C GLY A 115 -4.65 -10.30 -7.21
N ARG A 116 -5.48 -11.10 -7.89
CA ARG A 116 -5.74 -12.53 -7.61
C ARG A 116 -4.59 -13.47 -8.02
N HIS A 117 -3.91 -13.19 -9.13
CA HIS A 117 -2.89 -14.09 -9.72
C HIS A 117 -1.44 -13.63 -9.55
N LYS A 118 -1.19 -12.58 -8.74
CA LYS A 118 0.11 -11.94 -8.53
C LYS A 118 1.27 -12.86 -8.09
N TYR A 119 0.97 -14.05 -7.58
CA TYR A 119 1.98 -15.02 -7.14
C TYR A 119 2.08 -16.26 -8.02
N SER A 120 1.03 -16.55 -8.80
CA SER A 120 0.92 -17.73 -9.65
C SER A 120 1.28 -17.44 -11.11
N ASN A 121 1.12 -16.19 -11.55
CA ASN A 121 1.43 -15.73 -12.90
C ASN A 121 2.39 -14.55 -12.82
N LEU A 122 3.60 -14.70 -13.36
CA LEU A 122 4.65 -13.69 -13.30
C LEU A 122 4.36 -12.47 -14.20
N ASP A 123 3.44 -12.59 -15.13
CA ASP A 123 3.06 -11.51 -16.05
C ASP A 123 1.82 -10.75 -15.56
N MET A 124 1.48 -10.86 -14.28
CA MET A 124 0.27 -10.29 -13.72
C MET A 124 0.49 -9.70 -12.33
N GLY A 125 -0.31 -8.69 -12.02
CA GLY A 125 -0.46 -8.16 -10.68
C GLY A 125 0.70 -7.29 -10.21
N GLU A 126 1.60 -6.87 -11.08
CA GLU A 126 2.60 -5.87 -10.75
C GLU A 126 2.03 -4.47 -10.96
N ALA A 127 2.14 -3.61 -9.95
CA ALA A 127 1.73 -2.22 -10.03
C ALA A 127 2.81 -1.31 -9.44
N LYS A 128 2.90 -0.08 -9.98
CA LYS A 128 3.70 1.00 -9.42
C LYS A 128 2.78 2.15 -9.09
N ILE A 129 2.77 2.58 -7.84
CA ILE A 129 1.91 3.67 -7.38
C ILE A 129 2.70 4.98 -7.48
N THR A 130 2.10 6.00 -8.08
CA THR A 130 2.67 7.35 -8.17
C THR A 130 1.65 8.36 -7.72
N LEU A 131 2.06 9.27 -6.83
CA LEU A 131 1.21 10.37 -6.38
C LEU A 131 1.47 11.58 -7.27
N SER A 132 0.41 12.09 -7.90
CA SER A 132 0.50 13.19 -8.88
C SER A 132 0.17 14.56 -8.29
N GLY A 133 -0.48 14.61 -7.12
CA GLY A 133 -0.91 15.86 -6.51
C GLY A 133 -1.51 15.64 -5.13
N ILE A 134 -1.72 16.75 -4.43
CA ILE A 134 -2.43 16.79 -3.15
C ILE A 134 -3.38 17.98 -3.12
N GLU A 135 -4.61 17.72 -2.68
CA GLU A 135 -5.67 18.72 -2.53
C GLU A 135 -5.97 18.87 -1.03
N TRP A 136 -6.06 20.10 -0.55
CA TRP A 136 -6.32 20.39 0.86
C TRP A 136 -7.72 20.98 1.03
N PHE A 137 -8.58 20.31 1.79
CA PHE A 137 -9.79 20.94 2.32
C PHE A 137 -9.43 21.93 3.44
N LYS A 138 -8.51 21.52 4.31
CA LYS A 138 -7.90 22.35 5.35
C LYS A 138 -6.47 21.87 5.59
N LYS A 139 -5.48 22.65 5.17
CA LYS A 139 -4.06 22.30 5.35
C LYS A 139 -3.62 22.64 6.78
N PRO A 140 -2.97 21.72 7.52
CA PRO A 140 -2.30 22.09 8.76
C PRO A 140 -1.19 23.12 8.49
N SER A 141 -1.03 24.09 9.39
CA SER A 141 -0.06 25.20 9.24
C SER A 141 1.38 24.69 9.10
N GLU A 142 1.70 23.65 9.86
CA GLU A 142 2.99 23.05 10.04
C GLU A 142 3.37 22.06 8.92
N TRP A 143 2.44 21.73 8.03
CA TRP A 143 2.70 20.80 6.93
C TRP A 143 3.25 21.52 5.69
N ASN A 144 4.27 20.92 5.09
CA ASN A 144 4.92 21.47 3.91
C ASN A 144 3.93 21.54 2.73
N PRO A 145 3.80 22.68 2.03
CA PRO A 145 2.94 22.79 0.86
C PRO A 145 3.47 22.02 -0.36
N ASP A 146 4.78 21.78 -0.45
CA ASP A 146 5.37 20.98 -1.50
C ASP A 146 5.13 19.49 -1.24
N LEU A 147 4.57 18.80 -2.23
CA LEU A 147 4.18 17.39 -2.11
C LEU A 147 5.39 16.49 -1.82
N HIS A 148 6.52 16.71 -2.50
CA HIS A 148 7.69 15.86 -2.33
C HIS A 148 8.31 16.04 -0.94
N GLN A 149 8.45 17.28 -0.49
CA GLN A 149 8.96 17.58 0.85
C GLN A 149 8.03 17.05 1.94
N LEU A 150 6.71 17.20 1.76
CA LEU A 150 5.71 16.64 2.68
C LEU A 150 5.84 15.12 2.78
N MET A 151 5.89 14.42 1.64
CA MET A 151 5.98 12.98 1.61
C MET A 151 7.29 12.47 2.24
N ASN A 152 8.39 13.16 2.00
CA ASN A 152 9.68 12.83 2.62
C ASN A 152 9.59 12.97 4.15
N GLN A 153 9.06 14.10 4.64
CA GLN A 153 8.90 14.32 6.06
C GLN A 153 7.99 13.27 6.68
N ALA A 154 6.85 12.96 6.05
CA ALA A 154 5.92 11.95 6.53
C ALA A 154 6.55 10.56 6.62
N VAL A 155 7.32 10.15 5.61
CA VAL A 155 8.03 8.86 5.64
C VAL A 155 9.09 8.84 6.74
N GLU A 156 9.90 9.89 6.89
CA GLU A 156 10.94 9.93 7.94
C GLU A 156 10.36 9.99 9.35
N ASP A 157 9.31 10.78 9.59
CA ASP A 157 8.58 10.82 10.86
C ASP A 157 7.98 9.45 11.20
N CYS A 158 7.37 8.79 10.21
CA CYS A 158 6.86 7.44 10.39
C CYS A 158 7.96 6.44 10.76
N LYS A 159 9.15 6.54 10.18
CA LYS A 159 10.24 5.63 10.53
C LYS A 159 10.75 5.83 11.95
N LYS A 160 10.70 7.07 12.45
CA LYS A 160 11.06 7.40 13.82
C LYS A 160 10.02 6.89 14.82
N ASP A 161 8.74 7.08 14.52
CA ASP A 161 7.64 6.72 15.43
C ASP A 161 7.31 5.22 15.38
N TYR A 162 7.56 4.57 14.24
CA TYR A 162 7.29 3.15 13.99
C TYR A 162 8.51 2.43 13.40
N PRO A 163 9.62 2.31 14.16
CA PRO A 163 10.86 1.72 13.66
C PRO A 163 10.70 0.26 13.20
N ASP A 164 9.79 -0.49 13.82
CA ASP A 164 9.49 -1.87 13.44
C ASP A 164 8.83 -1.96 12.06
N ILE A 165 8.04 -0.96 11.68
CA ILE A 165 7.39 -0.87 10.37
C ILE A 165 8.39 -0.37 9.32
N ALA A 166 9.27 0.56 9.68
CA ALA A 166 10.33 1.07 8.80
C ALA A 166 11.28 -0.02 8.32
N ASN A 167 11.70 -0.89 9.26
CA ASN A 167 12.67 -1.94 9.00
C ASN A 167 12.04 -3.18 8.36
N ASN A 168 10.73 -3.40 8.58
CA ASN A 168 9.96 -4.50 8.01
C ASN A 168 9.07 -4.10 6.83
N ALA A 169 9.11 -2.83 6.40
CA ALA A 169 8.62 -2.40 5.09
C ALA A 169 9.53 -2.93 3.97
N CYS A 170 9.93 -4.19 4.09
CA CYS A 170 10.02 -5.10 2.99
C CYS A 170 8.67 -5.13 2.28
N PHE A 171 8.40 -4.11 1.46
CA PHE A 171 8.28 -4.46 0.05
C PHE A 171 9.61 -5.10 -0.24
N SER A 172 9.68 -6.41 0.00
CA SER A 172 10.67 -7.20 -0.69
C SER A 172 10.47 -6.72 -2.11
N GLU A 173 11.48 -6.03 -2.66
CA GLU A 173 11.94 -6.44 -3.97
C GLU A 173 11.71 -7.94 -3.95
N ALA A 174 10.62 -8.38 -4.57
CA ALA A 174 10.40 -9.79 -4.72
C ALA A 174 11.50 -10.12 -5.71
N GLU A 175 12.73 -10.28 -5.21
CA GLU A 175 13.86 -10.75 -5.97
C GLU A 175 13.30 -12.03 -6.55
N ARG A 176 13.07 -11.98 -7.87
CA ARG A 176 12.70 -13.14 -8.66
C ARG A 176 13.95 -13.99 -8.69
N ARG A 177 14.28 -14.65 -7.57
CA ARG A 177 15.20 -15.78 -7.59
C ARG A 177 14.42 -16.93 -8.20
N GLU A 178 14.91 -17.36 -9.36
CA GLU A 178 14.51 -18.61 -10.01
C GLU A 178 14.86 -19.75 -9.05
N GLN A 179 13.90 -20.13 -8.21
CA GLN A 179 13.95 -21.44 -7.57
C GLN A 179 12.77 -22.23 -8.12
N LEU A 180 13.11 -23.13 -9.04
CA LEU A 180 12.28 -24.26 -9.46
C LEU A 180 11.87 -25.00 -8.19
N CYS A 181 10.58 -24.95 -7.85
CA CYS A 181 10.02 -25.87 -6.86
C CYS A 181 9.78 -27.19 -7.60
N HIS A 182 10.52 -28.22 -7.21
CA HIS A 182 10.24 -29.62 -7.55
C HIS A 182 9.01 -30.11 -6.78
#